data_AF-A0A7R9W585-F1
#
_entry.id   AF-A0A7R9W585-F1
#
_cell.length_a   1.000
_cell.length_b   1.000
_cell.length_c   1.000
_cell.angle_alpha   90.00
_cell.angle_beta   90.00
_cell.angle_gamma   90.00
#
_symmetry.space_group_name_H-M   'P 1'
#
loop_
_entity.id
_entity.type
_entity.pdbx_description
1 polymer ?
#
loop_
_entity_poly.entity_id
_entity_poly.type
_entity_poly.pdbx_seq_one_letter_code
_entity_poly.pdbx_strand_id
1 'polypeptide(L)'
;GGAVAEALDKMGISVVAVTRNPDSEKAKNLAERTNTSVKKADLNNVDSLVAAFEGCDGAYVIANFWEGMNASTEMQQYKNATDALKKNGNMQHVVFTTLEETNINVSSDFKTLEEHESGPMK
;
A
#
# COMPACT_ATOMS: atom_id res chain seq x y z
N GLY A 1 -1.99 6.52 -4.17
CA GLY A 1 -2.78 6.89 -2.97
C GLY A 1 -3.99 7.72 -3.37
N GLY A 2 -3.85 9.05 -3.43
CA GLY A 2 -4.98 9.96 -3.69
C GLY A 2 -5.78 9.69 -4.98
N ALA A 3 -5.11 9.33 -6.08
CA ALA A 3 -5.78 8.98 -7.34
C ALA A 3 -6.63 7.70 -7.23
N VAL A 4 -6.16 6.70 -6.49
CA VAL A 4 -6.92 5.46 -6.24
C VAL A 4 -8.14 5.77 -5.38
N ALA A 5 -7.97 6.55 -4.31
CA ALA A 5 -9.09 6.99 -3.48
C ALA A 5 -10.13 7.78 -4.30
N GLU A 6 -9.70 8.63 -5.23
CA GLU A 6 -10.61 9.38 -6.10
C GLU A 6 -11.36 8.48 -7.08
N ALA A 7 -10.68 7.51 -7.69
CA ALA A 7 -11.31 6.58 -8.62
C ALA A 7 -12.36 5.71 -7.91
N LEU A 8 -12.03 5.17 -6.73
CA LEU A 8 -12.95 4.35 -5.93
C LEU A 8 -14.17 5.15 -5.46
N ASP A 9 -13.96 6.39 -5.00
CA ASP A 9 -15.06 7.28 -4.58
C ASP A 9 -16.03 7.57 -5.73
N LYS A 10 -15.53 7.84 -6.95
CA LYS A 10 -16.34 8.03 -8.16
C LYS A 10 -17.09 6.76 -8.60
N MET A 11 -16.61 5.59 -8.22
CA MET A 11 -17.30 4.31 -8.45
C MET A 11 -18.37 4.03 -7.38
N GLY A 12 -18.54 4.90 -6.38
CA GLY A 12 -19.48 4.70 -5.28
C GLY A 12 -18.97 3.74 -4.20
N ILE A 13 -17.67 3.43 -4.20
CA ILE A 13 -17.06 2.53 -3.21
C ILE A 13 -16.67 3.35 -1.98
N SER A 14 -17.01 2.87 -0.79
CA SER A 14 -16.58 3.48 0.48
C SER A 14 -15.07 3.36 0.67
N VAL A 15 -14.41 4.48 0.94
CA VAL A 15 -12.96 4.57 1.09
C VAL A 15 -12.60 5.04 2.51
N VAL A 16 -11.65 4.35 3.13
CA VAL A 16 -10.95 4.82 4.33
C VAL A 16 -9.55 5.28 3.91
N ALA A 17 -9.37 6.60 3.76
CA ALA A 17 -8.08 7.19 3.49
C ALA A 17 -7.26 7.31 4.79
N VAL A 18 -6.05 6.77 4.79
CA VAL A 18 -5.18 6.74 5.97
C VAL A 18 -4.07 7.79 5.86
N THR A 19 -3.85 8.55 6.93
CA THR A 19 -2.78 9.56 7.00
C THR A 19 -2.27 9.74 8.43
N ARG A 20 -1.02 10.20 8.59
CA ARG A 20 -0.49 10.59 9.91
C ARG A 20 -1.03 11.94 10.38
N ASN A 21 -1.47 12.78 9.43
CA ASN A 21 -1.97 14.13 9.69
C ASN A 21 -3.35 14.34 9.02
N PRO A 22 -4.46 14.02 9.73
CA PRO A 22 -5.82 14.23 9.23
C PRO A 22 -6.18 15.72 9.10
N ASP A 23 -5.44 16.62 9.74
CA ASP A 23 -5.73 18.06 9.73
C ASP A 23 -5.10 18.80 8.54
N SER A 24 -4.27 18.11 7.75
CA SER A 24 -3.66 18.67 6.54
C SER A 24 -4.71 19.04 5.49
N GLU A 25 -4.44 20.07 4.68
CA GLU A 25 -5.35 20.48 3.59
C GLU A 25 -5.67 19.31 2.64
N LYS A 26 -4.66 18.50 2.29
CA LYS A 26 -4.86 17.31 1.44
C LYS A 26 -5.82 16.30 2.08
N ALA A 27 -5.73 16.10 3.39
CA ALA A 27 -6.63 15.20 4.11
C ALA A 27 -8.06 15.78 4.18
N LYS A 28 -8.20 17.07 4.45
CA LYS A 28 -9.51 17.76 4.43
C LYS A 28 -10.18 17.65 3.07
N ASN A 29 -9.45 17.89 1.98
CA ASN A 29 -9.95 17.72 0.61
C ASN A 29 -10.40 16.29 0.29
N LEU A 30 -9.76 15.27 0.91
CA LEU A 30 -10.21 13.88 0.77
C LEU A 30 -11.52 13.64 1.55
N ALA A 31 -11.64 14.22 2.75
CA ALA A 31 -12.81 14.08 3.61
C ALA A 31 -14.07 14.81 3.08
N GLU A 32 -13.91 15.77 2.17
CA GLU A 32 -15.03 16.45 1.50
C GLU A 32 -15.73 15.56 0.46
N ARG A 33 -15.16 14.41 0.12
CA ARG A 33 -15.75 13.48 -0.88
C ARG A 33 -16.86 12.64 -0.26
N THR A 34 -17.80 12.23 -1.10
CA THR A 34 -19.05 11.59 -0.66
C THR A 34 -18.83 10.25 0.03
N ASN A 35 -17.91 9.42 -0.47
CA ASN A 35 -17.69 8.06 -0.01
C ASN A 35 -16.36 7.89 0.72
N THR A 36 -15.62 8.98 0.96
CA THR A 36 -14.27 8.92 1.55
C THR A 36 -14.27 9.45 2.97
N SER A 37 -13.82 8.63 3.91
CA SER A 37 -13.48 9.03 5.28
C SER A 37 -11.97 9.09 5.45
N VAL A 38 -11.49 9.92 6.39
CA VAL A 38 -10.06 10.00 6.72
C VAL A 38 -9.83 9.49 8.13
N LYS A 39 -8.95 8.50 8.29
CA LYS A 39 -8.51 7.99 9.58
C LYS A 39 -7.02 8.27 9.81
N LYS A 40 -6.68 8.54 11.08
CA LYS A 40 -5.27 8.70 11.48
C LYS A 40 -4.63 7.33 11.70
N ALA A 41 -3.55 7.03 10.98
CA ALA A 41 -2.68 5.90 11.28
C ALA A 41 -1.27 6.10 10.72
N ASP A 42 -0.33 5.26 11.16
CA ASP A 42 1.08 5.28 10.76
C ASP A 42 1.54 3.87 10.38
N LEU A 43 2.23 3.73 9.25
CA LEU A 43 2.78 2.46 8.79
C LEU A 43 3.84 1.87 9.75
N ASN A 44 4.39 2.69 10.65
CA ASN A 44 5.31 2.25 11.69
C ASN A 44 4.60 1.83 12.98
N ASN A 45 3.27 1.93 13.05
CA ASN A 45 2.45 1.54 14.20
C ASN A 45 1.35 0.56 13.78
N VAL A 46 1.61 -0.73 14.00
CA VAL A 46 0.72 -1.84 13.61
C VAL A 46 -0.68 -1.68 14.20
N ASP A 47 -0.82 -1.30 15.47
CA ASP A 47 -2.14 -1.22 16.11
C ASP A 47 -2.97 -0.07 15.54
N SER A 48 -2.32 1.03 15.14
CA SER A 48 -3.01 2.10 14.41
C SER A 48 -3.54 1.64 13.04
N LEU A 49 -2.80 0.76 12.35
CA LEU A 49 -3.24 0.16 11.09
C LEU A 49 -4.39 -0.83 11.31
N VAL A 50 -4.34 -1.64 12.37
CA VAL A 50 -5.42 -2.56 12.74
C VAL A 50 -6.73 -1.80 12.91
N ALA A 51 -6.72 -0.71 13.67
CA ALA A 51 -7.90 0.13 13.89
C ALA A 51 -8.37 0.85 12.60
N ALA A 52 -7.43 1.21 11.72
CA ALA A 52 -7.78 1.82 10.43
C ALA A 52 -8.50 0.84 9.50
N PHE A 53 -8.02 -0.41 9.46
CA PHE A 53 -8.50 -1.49 8.59
C PHE A 53 -9.78 -2.18 9.09
N GLU A 54 -10.20 -1.92 10.33
CA GLU A 54 -11.44 -2.47 10.87
C GLU A 54 -12.65 -2.12 9.98
N GLY A 55 -13.40 -3.16 9.60
CA GLY A 55 -14.58 -3.06 8.73
C GLY A 55 -14.30 -2.91 7.24
N CYS A 56 -13.03 -2.98 6.79
CA CYS A 56 -12.68 -2.90 5.37
C CYS A 56 -12.61 -4.29 4.72
N ASP A 57 -13.12 -4.42 3.49
CA ASP A 57 -13.07 -5.65 2.70
C ASP A 57 -11.79 -5.79 1.84
N GLY A 58 -11.05 -4.70 1.66
CA GLY A 58 -9.81 -4.69 0.89
C GLY A 58 -8.90 -3.53 1.25
N ALA A 59 -7.66 -3.61 0.81
CA ALA A 59 -6.65 -2.60 1.11
C ALA A 59 -5.75 -2.32 -0.09
N TYR A 60 -5.40 -1.05 -0.27
CA TYR A 60 -4.38 -0.60 -1.21
C TYR A 60 -3.24 0.05 -0.41
N VAL A 61 -2.06 -0.56 -0.44
CA VAL A 61 -0.95 -0.21 0.45
C VAL A 61 0.24 0.32 -0.35
N ILE A 62 0.70 1.50 0.03
CA ILE A 62 1.95 2.12 -0.45
C ILE A 62 2.82 2.42 0.77
N ALA A 63 4.07 1.96 0.76
CA ALA A 63 5.05 2.34 1.77
C ALA A 63 5.80 3.64 1.40
N ASN A 64 6.33 4.32 2.41
CA ASN A 64 6.98 5.62 2.26
C ASN A 64 8.50 5.46 2.06
N PHE A 65 8.95 4.90 0.93
CA PHE A 65 10.38 4.88 0.59
C PHE A 65 10.99 6.29 0.57
N TRP A 66 10.29 7.24 -0.05
CA TRP A 66 10.77 8.59 -0.35
C TRP A 66 11.02 9.48 0.88
N GLU A 67 10.46 9.14 2.03
CA GLU A 67 10.60 9.94 3.26
C GLU A 67 11.97 9.77 3.92
N GLY A 68 12.66 8.65 3.66
CA GLY A 68 13.99 8.38 4.22
C GLY A 68 14.98 7.71 3.27
N MET A 69 14.58 7.45 2.01
CA MET A 69 15.35 6.70 1.01
C MET A 69 15.96 5.41 1.60
N ASN A 70 15.20 4.72 2.45
CA ASN A 70 15.68 3.58 3.23
C ASN A 70 14.80 2.35 2.97
N ALA A 71 15.39 1.38 2.26
CA ALA A 71 14.72 0.14 1.90
C ALA A 71 14.33 -0.71 3.13
N SER A 72 15.13 -0.70 4.21
CA SER A 72 14.79 -1.43 5.43
C SER A 72 13.56 -0.85 6.12
N THR A 73 13.42 0.48 6.14
CA THR A 73 12.22 1.14 6.68
C THR A 73 11.01 0.81 5.82
N GLU A 74 11.14 0.85 4.50
CA GLU A 74 10.06 0.50 3.58
C GLU A 74 9.60 -0.96 3.78
N MET A 75 10.55 -1.91 3.83
CA MET A 75 10.24 -3.32 4.09
C MET A 75 9.52 -3.51 5.44
N GLN A 76 9.96 -2.81 6.48
CA GLN A 76 9.31 -2.87 7.79
C GLN A 76 7.87 -2.33 7.73
N GLN A 77 7.61 -1.28 6.95
CA GLN A 77 6.26 -0.74 6.76
C GLN A 77 5.34 -1.73 6.03
N TYR A 78 5.81 -2.39 4.97
CA TYR A 78 5.04 -3.44 4.30
C TYR A 78 4.78 -4.64 5.23
N LYS A 79 5.75 -5.02 6.06
CA LYS A 79 5.57 -6.05 7.09
C LYS A 79 4.50 -5.65 8.09
N ASN A 80 4.57 -4.44 8.64
CA ASN A 80 3.59 -3.92 9.59
C ASN A 80 2.16 -3.89 9.00
N ALA A 81 2.03 -3.43 7.76
CA ALA A 81 0.75 -3.42 7.05
C ALA A 81 0.22 -4.86 6.85
N THR A 82 1.08 -5.79 6.44
CA THR A 82 0.73 -7.21 6.29
C THR A 82 0.25 -7.82 7.61
N ASP A 83 0.94 -7.55 8.71
CA ASP A 83 0.57 -8.04 10.03
C ASP A 83 -0.78 -7.47 10.49
N ALA A 84 -1.04 -6.18 10.25
CA ALA A 84 -2.32 -5.55 10.56
C ALA A 84 -3.49 -6.08 9.72
N LEU A 85 -3.26 -6.37 8.43
CA LEU A 85 -4.25 -6.97 7.54
C LEU A 85 -4.60 -8.40 8.00
N LYS A 86 -3.59 -9.21 8.35
CA LYS A 86 -3.76 -10.56 8.89
C LYS A 86 -4.55 -10.55 10.21
N LYS A 87 -4.28 -9.60 11.10
CA LYS A 87 -5.01 -9.44 12.37
C LYS A 87 -6.49 -9.11 12.17
N ASN A 88 -6.86 -8.37 11.12
CA ASN A 88 -8.26 -8.09 10.80
C ASN A 88 -8.98 -9.31 10.21
N GLY A 89 -8.29 -10.17 9.46
CA GLY A 89 -8.82 -11.46 8.99
C GLY A 89 -9.91 -11.41 7.92
N ASN A 90 -10.44 -10.22 7.60
CA ASN A 90 -11.63 -10.03 6.76
C ASN A 90 -11.30 -9.59 5.32
N MET A 91 -10.02 -9.41 5.00
CA MET A 91 -9.58 -8.84 3.73
C MET A 91 -9.76 -9.82 2.58
N GLN A 92 -10.56 -9.45 1.59
CA GLN A 92 -10.83 -10.23 0.39
C GLN A 92 -9.82 -9.92 -0.73
N HIS A 93 -9.37 -8.67 -0.82
CA HIS A 93 -8.42 -8.24 -1.85
C HIS A 93 -7.44 -7.20 -1.32
N VAL A 94 -6.15 -7.49 -1.43
CA VAL A 94 -5.08 -6.58 -1.04
C VAL A 94 -4.19 -6.30 -2.23
N VAL A 95 -3.94 -5.03 -2.50
CA VAL A 95 -3.04 -4.54 -3.54
C VAL A 95 -1.87 -3.82 -2.87
N PHE A 96 -0.67 -4.31 -3.10
CA PHE A 96 0.56 -3.62 -2.72
C PHE A 96 1.16 -2.92 -3.93
N THR A 97 1.60 -1.69 -3.78
CA THR A 97 2.50 -1.09 -4.77
C THR A 97 3.92 -1.54 -4.48
N THR A 98 4.65 -1.98 -5.49
CA THR A 98 6.04 -2.37 -5.37
C THR A 98 6.86 -1.70 -6.45
N LEU A 99 8.18 -1.76 -6.31
CA LEU A 99 9.15 -1.47 -7.37
C LEU A 99 9.92 -2.75 -7.65
N GLU A 100 10.58 -2.82 -8.81
CA GLU A 100 11.44 -3.93 -9.16
C GLU A 100 12.66 -4.00 -8.23
N GLU A 101 13.03 -5.21 -7.82
CA GLU A 101 14.33 -5.43 -7.18
C GLU A 101 15.43 -5.31 -8.23
N THR A 102 16.19 -4.22 -8.18
CA THR A 102 17.26 -3.93 -9.16
C THR A 102 18.65 -4.30 -8.66
N ASN A 103 18.77 -4.76 -7.40
CA ASN A 103 20.02 -5.23 -6.82
C ASN A 103 20.24 -6.72 -7.13
N ILE A 104 20.20 -7.04 -8.42
CA ILE A 104 20.39 -8.38 -8.97
C ILE A 104 21.87 -8.68 -9.11
N ASN A 105 22.28 -9.89 -8.69
CA ASN A 105 23.61 -10.38 -9.02
C ASN A 105 23.56 -10.89 -10.45
N VAL A 106 23.97 -10.02 -11.37
CA VAL A 106 23.98 -10.23 -12.83
C VAL A 106 24.58 -11.57 -13.25
N SER A 107 25.50 -12.15 -12.47
CA SER A 107 26.15 -13.43 -12.80
C SER A 107 25.35 -14.68 -12.41
N SER A 108 24.48 -14.61 -11.39
CA SER A 108 23.64 -15.74 -10.96
C SER A 108 22.21 -15.66 -11.52
N ASP A 109 21.68 -14.45 -11.69
CA ASP A 109 20.25 -14.25 -11.92
C ASP A 109 19.88 -14.22 -13.41
N PHE A 110 20.85 -13.98 -14.32
CA PHE A 110 20.64 -14.03 -15.77
C PHE A 110 20.32 -15.43 -16.30
N LYS A 111 20.76 -16.49 -15.61
CA LYS A 111 20.45 -17.88 -15.99
C LYS A 111 18.94 -18.16 -15.96
N THR A 112 18.20 -17.41 -15.14
CA THR A 112 16.74 -17.48 -15.01
C THR A 112 15.98 -16.72 -16.09
N LEU A 113 16.63 -15.79 -16.81
CA LEU A 113 15.99 -15.01 -17.88
C LEU A 113 16.09 -15.69 -19.25
N GLU A 114 17.05 -16.60 -19.46
CA GLU A 114 17.12 -17.43 -20.67
C GLU A 114 16.04 -18.54 -20.69
N GLU A 115 15.52 -18.94 -19.53
CA GLU A 115 14.52 -20.02 -19.37
C GLU A 115 13.09 -19.49 -19.11
N HIS A 116 12.73 -18.30 -19.59
CA HIS A 116 11.35 -17.81 -19.51
C HIS A 116 10.42 -18.76 -20.31
N GLU A 117 9.31 -19.22 -19.71
CA GLU A 117 8.37 -20.21 -20.28
C GLU A 117 7.79 -19.83 -21.67
N SER A 118 7.94 -18.57 -22.08
CA SER A 118 7.46 -18.04 -23.36
C SER A 118 8.51 -17.99 -24.48
N GLY A 119 9.73 -18.48 -24.25
CA GLY A 119 10.83 -18.37 -25.22
C GLY A 119 11.51 -16.99 -25.24
N PRO A 120 12.54 -16.79 -26.09
CA PRO A 120 13.41 -15.61 -26.03
C PRO A 120 12.63 -14.31 -26.26
N MET A 121 12.94 -13.29 -25.46
CA MET A 121 12.44 -11.93 -25.63
C MET A 121 12.77 -11.42 -27.04
N LYS A 122 11.76 -10.87 -27.75
CA LYS A 122 11.94 -10.15 -29.01
C LYS A 122 12.31 -8.69 -28.74
#